data_AF-A0A9P6H785-F1
#
_entry.id   AF-A0A9P6H785-F1
#
_cell.length_a   1.000
_cell.length_b   1.000
_cell.length_c   1.000
_cell.angle_alpha   90.00
_cell.angle_beta   90.00
_cell.angle_gamma   90.00
#
_symmetry.space_group_name_H-M   'P 1'
#
loop_
_entity.id
_entity.type
_entity.pdbx_description
1 polymer ?
#
loop_
_entity_poly.entity_id
_entity_poly.type
_entity_poly.pdbx_seq_one_letter_code
_entity_poly.pdbx_strand_id
1 'polypeptide(L)'
;MTAGQEVGDPALRAGEAKTLSANRLAISYASASRRILIDAKIVDTLRVFRKDHRIEIDLNVEKGDGAEIKGIAVEVLSEAAKKYMPLQLASEAYESDPMFPPLLTAKLPSKLNLVIHLDADKPIPEVKWVKTGDVHEWVRSTFGRIFTDVSEGWEKKISVQDPDPAPTIRSILDGWAVNGNVGSQTERQRFVKTHLSETDNVLEILLRLIRGERATAFPQSNATVAATRNGVPGPLLAAIEGHAHGAQQTHVSLAVLAMFRMLMEFAKRADGEKGRGEVEERVGEIIRCLPVQLLHKSVEGMFKEWKAEKKGGNAPAR
;
A
#
# COMPACT_ATOMS: atom_id res chain seq x y z
N MET A 1 -14.46 70.73 -12.95
CA MET A 1 -13.76 69.92 -13.96
C MET A 1 -12.29 70.27 -13.91
N THR A 2 -11.48 69.48 -13.21
CA THR A 2 -10.04 69.29 -13.42
C THR A 2 -9.57 68.27 -12.37
N ALA A 3 -9.23 67.06 -12.83
CA ALA A 3 -8.61 66.04 -12.01
C ALA A 3 -7.11 66.36 -11.89
N GLY A 4 -6.66 66.61 -10.66
CA GLY A 4 -5.26 66.76 -10.32
C GLY A 4 -4.61 65.40 -10.11
N GLN A 5 -3.52 65.18 -10.83
CA GLN A 5 -2.65 64.02 -10.75
C GLN A 5 -1.72 64.19 -9.53
N GLU A 6 -1.97 63.43 -8.46
CA GLU A 6 -1.02 63.31 -7.35
C GLU A 6 -0.02 62.19 -7.64
N VAL A 7 1.24 62.58 -7.72
CA VAL A 7 2.42 61.72 -7.82
C VAL A 7 2.66 61.12 -6.43
N GLY A 8 2.38 59.83 -6.27
CA GLY A 8 2.71 59.08 -5.06
C GLY A 8 4.14 58.51 -5.13
N ASP A 9 4.93 58.81 -4.10
CA ASP A 9 6.29 58.35 -3.81
C ASP A 9 6.52 56.83 -4.09
N PRO A 10 7.66 56.42 -4.70
CA PRO A 10 7.96 55.02 -4.95
C PRO A 10 8.48 54.25 -3.73
N ALA A 11 8.49 54.85 -2.54
CA ALA A 11 9.10 54.27 -1.34
C ALA A 11 8.03 53.76 -0.36
N LEU A 12 7.35 52.65 -0.67
CA LEU A 12 6.65 51.78 0.29
C LEU A 12 6.13 50.51 -0.42
N ARG A 13 7.02 49.75 -1.06
CA ARG A 13 6.75 48.32 -1.29
C ARG A 13 7.14 47.57 -0.03
N ALA A 14 6.17 47.38 0.86
CA ALA A 14 6.24 46.33 1.86
C ALA A 14 6.64 45.04 1.14
N GLY A 15 7.75 44.42 1.55
CA GLY A 15 8.28 43.22 0.92
C GLY A 15 7.19 42.17 0.81
N GLU A 16 6.79 41.86 -0.42
CA GLU A 16 5.92 40.72 -0.69
C GLU A 16 6.65 39.48 -0.15
N ALA A 17 6.16 38.93 0.96
CA ALA A 17 6.65 37.68 1.50
C ALA A 17 6.58 36.65 0.36
N LYS A 18 7.75 36.13 -0.06
CA LYS A 18 7.86 35.22 -1.19
C LYS A 18 6.99 33.98 -0.90
N THR A 19 5.83 33.91 -1.54
CA THR A 19 4.81 32.89 -1.25
C THR A 19 5.33 31.52 -1.67
N LEU A 20 5.62 30.65 -0.70
CA LEU A 20 5.94 29.24 -0.97
C LEU A 20 4.80 28.54 -1.69
N SER A 21 5.13 27.49 -2.45
CA SER A 21 4.13 26.70 -3.16
C SER A 21 3.10 26.10 -2.19
N ALA A 22 1.87 25.93 -2.67
CA ALA A 22 0.89 25.09 -1.98
C ALA A 22 1.34 23.62 -1.92
N ASN A 23 2.19 23.21 -2.87
CA ASN A 23 2.78 21.89 -2.92
C ASN A 23 4.12 21.85 -2.15
N ARG A 24 4.07 21.51 -0.86
CA ARG A 24 5.22 21.58 0.04
C ARG A 24 5.16 20.57 1.18
N LEU A 25 6.33 20.24 1.71
CA LEU A 25 6.51 19.53 2.97
C LEU A 25 6.53 20.55 4.13
N ALA A 26 5.88 20.22 5.24
CA ALA A 26 5.95 20.98 6.48
C ALA A 26 6.46 20.07 7.61
N ILE A 27 7.60 20.41 8.19
CA ILE A 27 8.24 19.65 9.28
C ILE A 27 8.13 20.49 10.55
N SER A 28 7.39 20.01 11.55
CA SER A 28 7.32 20.67 12.86
C SER A 28 8.42 20.14 13.78
N TYR A 29 9.09 21.03 14.49
CA TYR A 29 10.18 20.69 15.43
C TYR A 29 10.14 21.61 16.65
N ALA A 30 11.04 21.38 17.62
CA ALA A 30 11.10 22.12 18.88
C ALA A 30 9.73 22.17 19.61
N SER A 31 9.13 21.01 19.87
CA SER A 31 7.78 20.89 20.46
C SER A 31 6.70 21.67 19.67
N ALA A 32 6.79 21.65 18.35
CA ALA A 32 5.92 22.38 17.42
C ALA A 32 5.98 23.91 17.55
N SER A 33 6.94 24.48 18.28
CA SER A 33 7.16 25.93 18.30
C SER A 33 7.74 26.44 16.98
N ARG A 34 8.30 25.55 16.14
CA ARG A 34 8.91 25.92 14.86
C ARG A 34 8.54 24.95 13.75
N ARG A 35 8.58 25.45 12.51
CA ARG A 35 8.32 24.67 11.29
C ARG A 35 9.32 24.98 10.20
N ILE A 36 9.74 23.95 9.48
CA ILE A 36 10.48 24.09 8.21
C ILE A 36 9.49 23.77 7.10
N LEU A 37 9.38 24.68 6.14
CA LEU A 37 8.59 24.51 4.93
C LEU A 37 9.54 24.31 3.75
N ILE A 38 9.29 23.27 2.95
CA ILE A 38 10.15 22.87 1.82
C ILE A 38 9.26 22.65 0.60
N ASP A 39 9.47 23.41 -0.47
CA ASP A 39 8.72 23.26 -1.72
C ASP A 39 8.99 21.89 -2.36
N ALA A 40 7.95 21.24 -2.87
CA ALA A 40 8.06 19.95 -3.52
C ALA A 40 9.02 19.94 -4.73
N LYS A 41 9.27 21.11 -5.35
CA LYS A 41 10.14 21.26 -6.52
C LYS A 41 11.61 20.97 -6.21
N ILE A 42 12.07 21.28 -5.01
CA ILE A 42 13.47 21.09 -4.60
C ILE A 42 13.71 19.74 -3.90
N VAL A 43 12.65 18.96 -3.66
CA VAL A 43 12.74 17.61 -3.09
C VAL A 43 13.01 16.63 -4.22
N ASP A 44 14.13 15.90 -4.15
CA ASP A 44 14.45 14.82 -5.08
C ASP A 44 13.83 13.50 -4.61
N THR A 45 14.04 13.13 -3.34
CA THR A 45 13.44 11.93 -2.74
C THR A 45 13.09 12.15 -1.26
N LEU A 46 12.13 11.38 -0.77
CA LEU A 46 11.73 11.27 0.63
C LEU A 46 11.63 9.79 0.98
N ARG A 47 12.47 9.36 1.93
CA ARG A 47 12.59 7.96 2.36
C ARG A 47 12.20 7.86 3.83
N VAL A 48 11.23 6.99 4.13
CA VAL A 48 10.76 6.72 5.49
C VAL A 48 11.34 5.39 5.98
N PHE A 49 12.03 5.43 7.12
CA PHE A 49 12.56 4.28 7.85
C PHE A 49 11.82 4.17 9.19
N ARG A 50 10.78 3.35 9.24
CA ARG A 50 9.86 3.20 10.37
C ARG A 50 10.53 2.63 11.60
N LYS A 51 11.28 1.54 11.45
CA LYS A 51 11.99 0.85 12.55
C LYS A 51 13.06 1.72 13.20
N ASP A 52 13.64 2.63 12.41
CA ASP A 52 14.67 3.56 12.87
C ASP A 52 14.09 4.89 13.39
N HIS A 53 12.76 5.07 13.33
CA HIS A 53 12.09 6.36 13.60
C HIS A 53 12.74 7.53 12.83
N ARG A 54 13.07 7.30 11.55
CA ARG A 54 13.92 8.20 10.76
C ARG A 54 13.30 8.50 9.40
N ILE A 55 13.39 9.75 8.97
CA ILE A 55 13.02 10.19 7.62
C ILE A 55 14.24 10.85 6.98
N GLU A 56 14.58 10.43 5.77
CA GLU A 56 15.63 11.06 4.97
C GLU A 56 15.01 11.79 3.79
N ILE A 57 15.48 13.01 3.52
CA ILE A 57 14.99 13.83 2.41
C ILE A 57 16.18 14.34 1.63
N ASP A 58 16.24 13.99 0.35
CA ASP A 58 17.24 14.52 -0.56
C ASP A 58 16.70 15.80 -1.19
N LEU A 59 17.47 16.88 -1.06
CA LEU A 59 17.12 18.22 -1.51
C LEU A 59 18.16 18.73 -2.51
N ASN A 60 17.69 19.39 -3.56
CA ASN A 60 18.52 20.14 -4.49
C ASN A 60 18.27 21.63 -4.28
N VAL A 61 19.19 22.29 -3.56
CA VAL A 61 19.01 23.68 -3.13
C VAL A 61 19.83 24.66 -3.96
N GLU A 62 19.16 25.71 -4.40
CA GLU A 62 19.76 26.84 -5.11
C GLU A 62 19.75 28.09 -4.21
N LYS A 63 20.70 29.00 -4.48
CA LYS A 63 20.71 30.30 -3.82
C LYS A 63 19.49 31.12 -4.29
N GLY A 64 18.72 31.64 -3.33
CA GLY A 64 17.64 32.59 -3.58
C GLY A 64 18.14 34.02 -3.72
N ASP A 65 17.21 34.98 -3.65
CA ASP A 65 17.55 36.40 -3.63
C ASP A 65 18.12 36.74 -2.24
N GLY A 66 19.36 37.21 -2.16
CA GLY A 66 20.02 37.57 -0.90
C GLY A 66 20.57 36.36 -0.10
N ALA A 67 20.22 36.28 1.18
CA ALA A 67 20.67 35.24 2.13
C ALA A 67 19.68 34.05 2.24
N GLU A 68 18.62 34.03 1.43
CA GLU A 68 17.57 33.03 1.50
C GLU A 68 17.85 31.81 0.61
N ILE A 69 17.38 30.63 1.04
CA ILE A 69 17.41 29.41 0.23
C ILE A 69 16.11 29.34 -0.57
N LYS A 70 16.23 29.20 -1.90
CA LYS A 70 15.06 29.14 -2.78
C LYS A 70 14.22 27.89 -2.45
N GLY A 71 12.94 28.10 -2.15
CA GLY A 71 11.99 27.03 -1.87
C GLY A 71 12.03 26.47 -0.44
N ILE A 72 12.79 27.08 0.48
CA ILE A 72 12.80 26.74 1.91
C ILE A 72 12.43 27.97 2.72
N ALA A 73 11.53 27.82 3.69
CA ALA A 73 11.28 28.82 4.72
C ALA A 73 11.25 28.18 6.11
N VAL A 74 11.59 28.95 7.13
CA VAL A 74 11.41 28.58 8.52
C VAL A 74 10.37 29.50 9.14
N GLU A 75 9.45 28.93 9.91
CA GLU A 75 8.42 29.67 10.62
C GLU A 75 8.54 29.41 12.12
N VAL A 76 8.20 30.42 12.92
CA VAL A 76 8.13 30.33 14.38
C VAL A 76 6.70 30.62 14.83
N LEU A 77 6.21 29.86 15.80
CA LEU A 77 4.92 30.08 16.42
C LEU A 77 4.97 31.35 17.27
N SER A 78 4.20 32.36 16.86
CA SER A 78 3.93 33.51 17.72
C SER A 78 2.88 33.14 18.75
N GLU A 79 3.25 33.15 20.03
CA GLU A 79 2.30 32.91 21.12
C GLU A 79 1.20 33.98 21.18
N ALA A 80 1.56 35.24 20.90
CA ALA A 80 0.63 36.36 20.90
C ALA A 80 -0.43 36.24 19.79
N ALA A 81 -0.01 35.87 18.57
CA ALA A 81 -0.92 35.74 17.43
C ALA A 81 -1.53 34.35 17.27
N LYS A 82 -1.04 33.35 18.03
CA LYS A 82 -1.33 31.91 17.86
C LYS A 82 -1.19 31.44 16.41
N LYS A 83 -0.22 32.01 15.68
CA LYS A 83 0.03 31.77 14.25
C LYS A 83 1.52 31.62 14.00
N TYR A 84 1.85 30.77 13.03
CA TYR A 84 3.22 30.67 12.52
C TYR A 84 3.52 31.89 11.67
N MET A 85 4.67 32.51 11.92
CA MET A 85 5.17 33.66 11.17
C MET A 85 6.52 33.31 10.55
N PRO A 86 6.79 33.72 9.30
CA PRO A 86 8.09 33.53 8.68
C PRO A 86 9.21 34.13 9.53
N LEU A 87 10.26 33.35 9.74
CA LEU A 87 11.47 33.79 10.40
C LEU A 87 12.29 34.58 9.37
N GLN A 88 12.48 35.88 9.61
CA GLN A 88 13.37 36.70 8.78
C GLN A 88 14.82 36.33 9.07
N LEU A 89 15.52 35.81 8.07
CA LEU A 89 16.88 35.24 8.14
C LEU A 89 18.01 36.27 8.37
N ALA A 90 17.68 37.48 8.82
CA ALA A 90 18.64 38.56 9.02
C ALA A 90 18.90 38.79 10.52
N SER A 91 19.87 38.11 11.12
CA SER A 91 20.69 38.64 12.23
C SER A 91 21.75 37.65 12.72
N GLU A 92 22.85 38.20 13.25
CA GLU A 92 23.93 37.51 13.98
C GLU A 92 23.43 36.71 15.21
N ALA A 93 22.18 36.88 15.62
CA ALA A 93 21.58 36.19 16.77
C ALA A 93 21.39 34.68 16.57
N TYR A 94 21.27 34.22 15.32
CA TYR A 94 20.88 32.84 15.01
C TYR A 94 22.02 31.82 15.07
N GLU A 95 23.28 32.25 14.97
CA GLU A 95 24.44 31.35 15.13
C GLU A 95 24.54 30.78 16.55
N SER A 96 23.89 31.43 17.52
CA SER A 96 23.89 31.02 18.93
C SER A 96 22.71 30.12 19.34
N ASP A 97 21.69 29.98 18.48
CA ASP A 97 20.49 29.19 18.78
C ASP A 97 20.70 27.71 18.39
N PRO A 98 20.78 26.77 19.35
CA PRO A 98 20.98 25.35 19.05
C PRO A 98 19.80 24.72 18.30
N MET A 99 18.64 25.39 18.26
CA MET A 99 17.46 24.97 17.51
C MET A 99 17.42 25.57 16.09
N PHE A 100 18.44 26.33 15.70
CA PHE A 100 18.53 26.85 14.34
C PHE A 100 18.95 25.73 13.37
N PRO A 101 18.17 25.45 12.30
CA PRO A 101 18.46 24.33 11.42
C PRO A 101 19.79 24.52 10.65
N PRO A 102 20.74 23.57 10.70
CA PRO A 102 22.05 23.69 10.03
C PRO A 102 21.98 23.84 8.50
N LEU A 103 20.85 23.47 7.88
CA LEU A 103 20.67 23.62 6.43
C LEU A 103 20.70 25.08 5.98
N LEU A 104 20.41 26.04 6.87
CA LEU A 104 20.37 27.47 6.54
C LEU A 104 21.76 28.08 6.40
N THR A 105 22.80 27.42 6.92
CA THR A 105 24.21 27.83 6.79
C THR A 105 24.94 27.08 5.68
N ALA A 106 24.23 26.28 4.88
CA ALA A 106 24.83 25.49 3.81
C ALA A 106 25.40 26.39 2.69
N LYS A 107 26.53 25.98 2.10
CA LYS A 107 27.06 26.63 0.89
C LYS A 107 26.15 26.28 -0.30
N LEU A 108 25.65 27.28 -1.02
CA LEU A 108 24.72 27.11 -2.15
C LEU A 108 25.40 27.42 -3.48
N PRO A 109 25.06 26.72 -4.59
CA PRO A 109 24.12 25.60 -4.70
C PRO A 109 24.71 24.29 -4.17
N SER A 110 23.88 23.42 -3.59
CA SER A 110 24.30 22.11 -3.05
C SER A 110 23.18 21.08 -3.10
N LYS A 111 23.58 19.80 -3.08
CA LYS A 111 22.68 18.70 -2.73
C LYS A 111 22.77 18.45 -1.23
N LEU A 112 21.64 18.48 -0.54
CA LEU A 112 21.57 18.27 0.90
C LEU A 112 20.79 16.98 1.19
N ASN A 113 21.24 16.22 2.18
CA ASN A 113 20.48 15.12 2.75
C ASN A 113 20.02 15.55 4.15
N LEU A 114 18.72 15.75 4.31
CA LEU A 114 18.11 16.11 5.58
C LEU A 114 17.67 14.82 6.28
N VAL A 115 18.32 14.51 7.41
CA VAL A 115 17.98 13.38 8.27
C VAL A 115 17.16 13.88 9.44
N ILE A 116 15.94 13.36 9.57
CA ILE A 116 14.98 13.73 10.61
C ILE A 116 14.77 12.52 11.51
N HIS A 117 14.95 12.69 12.81
CA HIS A 117 14.61 11.71 13.82
C HIS A 117 13.27 12.08 14.46
N LEU A 118 12.33 11.13 14.47
CA LEU A 118 11.02 11.30 15.07
C LEU A 118 11.14 11.20 16.60
N ASP A 119 10.32 11.99 17.30
CA ASP A 119 10.29 12.01 18.76
C ASP A 119 9.69 10.68 19.30
N ALA A 120 10.53 9.90 19.98
CA ALA A 120 10.14 8.63 20.59
C ALA A 120 9.40 8.82 21.93
N ASP A 121 9.59 9.95 22.60
CA ASP A 121 8.92 10.28 23.87
C ASP A 121 7.48 10.76 23.63
N LYS A 122 7.23 11.34 22.45
CA LYS A 122 5.90 11.79 22.00
C LYS A 122 5.56 11.20 20.62
N PRO A 123 5.33 9.88 20.52
CA PRO A 123 5.11 9.22 19.25
C PRO A 123 3.82 9.69 18.59
N ILE A 124 3.91 10.02 17.31
CA ILE A 124 2.75 10.33 16.47
C ILE A 124 2.15 9.00 15.99
N PRO A 125 0.81 8.85 15.96
CA PRO A 125 0.17 7.65 15.41
C PRO A 125 0.65 7.37 13.98
N GLU A 126 1.19 6.17 13.77
CA GLU A 126 1.60 5.73 12.43
C GLU A 126 0.38 5.62 11.49
N VAL A 127 0.44 6.35 10.39
CA VAL A 127 -0.58 6.37 9.35
C VAL A 127 -0.50 5.13 8.45
N LYS A 128 -1.66 4.68 7.92
CA LYS A 128 -1.79 3.43 7.15
C LYS A 128 -0.77 3.28 6.02
N TRP A 129 -0.57 4.33 5.22
CA TRP A 129 0.31 4.27 4.05
C TRP A 129 1.79 4.09 4.42
N VAL A 130 2.21 4.62 5.56
CA VAL A 130 3.56 4.38 6.10
C VAL A 130 3.67 2.91 6.46
N LYS A 131 2.66 2.34 7.15
CA LYS A 131 2.65 0.91 7.50
C LYS A 131 2.65 -0.01 6.28
N THR A 132 1.78 0.24 5.30
CA THR A 132 1.61 -0.65 4.14
C THR A 132 2.63 -0.41 3.02
N GLY A 133 3.30 0.74 3.03
CA GLY A 133 4.10 1.21 1.89
C GLY A 133 3.26 1.66 0.70
N ASP A 134 1.92 1.70 0.80
CA ASP A 134 1.02 2.10 -0.29
C ASP A 134 0.91 3.63 -0.40
N VAL A 135 2.02 4.24 -0.79
CA VAL A 135 2.15 5.67 -1.05
C VAL A 135 1.19 6.09 -2.17
N HIS A 136 1.01 5.23 -3.18
CA HIS A 136 0.24 5.56 -4.37
C HIS A 136 -1.26 5.70 -4.06
N GLU A 137 -1.84 4.75 -3.31
CA GLU A 137 -3.21 4.85 -2.80
C GLU A 137 -3.39 6.13 -1.99
N TRP A 138 -2.43 6.43 -1.11
CA TRP A 138 -2.48 7.63 -0.26
C TRP A 138 -2.42 8.93 -1.06
N VAL A 139 -1.46 9.09 -1.98
CA VAL A 139 -1.35 10.30 -2.83
C VAL A 139 -2.63 10.49 -3.63
N ARG A 140 -3.15 9.44 -4.27
CA ARG A 140 -4.42 9.51 -5.01
C ARG A 140 -5.60 9.88 -4.12
N SER A 141 -5.71 9.30 -2.92
CA SER A 141 -6.81 9.61 -2.00
C SER A 141 -6.75 11.05 -1.47
N THR A 142 -5.54 11.57 -1.22
CA THR A 142 -5.30 12.88 -0.62
C THR A 142 -5.43 14.01 -1.64
N PHE A 143 -4.94 13.80 -2.87
CA PHE A 143 -4.84 14.85 -3.90
C PHE A 143 -5.77 14.65 -5.10
N GLY A 144 -6.26 13.43 -5.34
CA GLY A 144 -6.92 13.00 -6.58
C GLY A 144 -8.30 13.59 -6.89
N ARG A 145 -8.83 14.50 -6.05
CA ARG A 145 -10.06 15.26 -6.35
C ARG A 145 -9.85 16.75 -6.60
N ILE A 146 -8.72 17.32 -6.19
CA ILE A 146 -8.53 18.78 -6.13
C ILE A 146 -7.31 19.23 -6.95
N PHE A 147 -6.33 18.34 -7.17
CA PHE A 147 -5.06 18.75 -7.78
C PHE A 147 -4.43 17.66 -8.66
N THR A 148 -4.95 17.50 -9.88
CA THR A 148 -4.36 16.59 -10.89
C THR A 148 -2.89 16.93 -11.22
N ASP A 149 -2.51 18.20 -11.09
CA ASP A 149 -1.17 18.73 -11.40
C ASP A 149 -0.18 18.66 -10.20
N VAL A 150 -0.69 18.47 -8.98
CA VAL A 150 0.13 18.41 -7.73
C VAL A 150 0.53 16.97 -7.39
N SER A 151 -0.33 16.00 -7.72
CA SER A 151 -0.06 14.57 -7.52
C SER A 151 1.11 14.05 -8.36
N GLU A 152 1.34 14.62 -9.56
CA GLU A 152 2.34 14.14 -10.52
C GLU A 152 3.81 14.25 -10.03
N GLY A 153 4.06 14.94 -8.91
CA GLY A 153 5.40 15.06 -8.34
C GLY A 153 5.74 14.05 -7.24
N TRP A 154 4.80 13.72 -6.34
CA TRP A 154 5.14 13.02 -5.09
C TRP A 154 5.18 11.49 -5.21
N GLU A 155 4.40 10.91 -6.13
CA GLU A 155 4.31 9.45 -6.31
C GLU A 155 5.65 8.80 -6.57
N LYS A 156 6.57 9.52 -7.23
CA LYS A 156 7.93 9.05 -7.55
C LYS A 156 8.97 9.45 -6.51
N LYS A 157 8.64 10.37 -5.60
CA LYS A 157 9.58 10.93 -4.62
C LYS A 157 9.50 10.22 -3.27
N ILE A 158 8.32 9.79 -2.86
CA ILE A 158 8.09 9.20 -1.55
C ILE A 158 8.22 7.68 -1.62
N SER A 159 9.00 7.10 -0.70
CA SER A 159 9.13 5.65 -0.54
C SER A 159 9.26 5.26 0.92
N VAL A 160 8.60 4.17 1.30
CA VAL A 160 8.78 3.52 2.60
C VAL A 160 9.79 2.41 2.42
N GLN A 161 10.87 2.43 3.20
CA GLN A 161 11.99 1.49 3.05
C GLN A 161 11.75 0.18 3.78
N ASP A 162 10.92 0.21 4.82
CA ASP A 162 10.59 -0.91 5.69
C ASP A 162 9.07 -1.01 5.98
N PRO A 163 8.23 -1.13 4.93
CA PRO A 163 6.81 -1.38 5.13
C PRO A 163 6.59 -2.69 5.87
N ASP A 164 5.45 -2.79 6.57
CA ASP A 164 5.01 -4.06 7.14
C ASP A 164 4.89 -5.09 6.01
N PRO A 165 5.38 -6.33 6.22
CA PRO A 165 5.25 -7.37 5.21
C PRO A 165 3.77 -7.53 4.87
N ALA A 166 3.46 -7.56 3.58
CA ALA A 166 2.09 -7.74 3.13
C ALA A 166 1.51 -9.01 3.77
N PRO A 167 0.23 -8.99 4.23
CA PRO A 167 -0.39 -10.16 4.80
C PRO A 167 -0.35 -11.30 3.78
N THR A 168 0.27 -12.42 4.16
CA THR A 168 0.30 -13.61 3.32
C THR A 168 -1.10 -14.20 3.21
N ILE A 169 -1.38 -14.97 2.15
CA ILE A 169 -2.65 -15.72 2.07
C ILE A 169 -2.89 -16.55 3.34
N ARG A 170 -1.81 -17.08 3.93
CA ARG A 170 -1.84 -17.80 5.19
C ARG A 170 -2.38 -16.96 6.35
N SER A 171 -1.92 -15.71 6.49
CA SER A 171 -2.41 -14.80 7.54
C SER A 171 -3.91 -14.49 7.39
N ILE A 172 -4.41 -14.39 6.16
CA ILE A 172 -5.83 -14.19 5.88
C ILE A 172 -6.63 -15.43 6.29
N LEU A 173 -6.17 -16.62 5.91
CA LEU A 173 -6.82 -17.89 6.26
C LEU A 173 -6.83 -18.15 7.77
N ASP A 174 -5.74 -17.83 8.47
CA ASP A 174 -5.68 -17.92 9.93
C ASP A 174 -6.60 -16.87 10.59
N GLY A 175 -6.69 -15.66 10.01
CA GLY A 175 -7.65 -14.63 10.41
C GLY A 175 -9.10 -15.09 10.28
N TRP A 176 -9.45 -15.79 9.20
CA TRP A 176 -10.75 -16.43 9.05
C TRP A 176 -10.97 -17.54 10.09
N ALA A 177 -9.96 -18.37 10.38
CA ALA A 177 -10.10 -19.43 11.38
C ALA A 177 -10.42 -18.90 12.78
N VAL A 178 -9.87 -17.73 13.14
CA VAL A 178 -10.17 -17.06 14.41
C VAL A 178 -11.57 -16.44 14.39
N ASN A 179 -11.88 -15.63 13.38
CA ASN A 179 -13.07 -14.76 13.38
C ASN A 179 -14.32 -15.39 12.74
N GLY A 180 -14.19 -16.54 12.07
CA GLY A 180 -15.30 -17.18 11.38
C GLY A 180 -16.40 -17.64 12.33
N ASN A 181 -17.65 -17.65 11.84
CA ASN A 181 -18.83 -17.99 12.65
C ASN A 181 -19.31 -19.44 12.45
N VAL A 182 -18.66 -20.20 11.55
CA VAL A 182 -19.06 -21.56 11.20
C VAL A 182 -18.19 -22.59 11.91
N GLY A 183 -18.80 -23.55 12.60
CA GLY A 183 -18.09 -24.58 13.37
C GLY A 183 -17.33 -24.02 14.58
N SER A 184 -16.51 -24.85 15.22
CA SER A 184 -15.62 -24.41 16.30
C SER A 184 -14.31 -23.84 15.76
N GLN A 185 -13.69 -22.93 16.52
CA GLN A 185 -12.39 -22.35 16.16
C GLN A 185 -11.32 -23.43 15.95
N THR A 186 -11.30 -24.47 16.79
CA THR A 186 -10.34 -25.59 16.68
C THR A 186 -10.54 -26.39 15.40
N GLU A 187 -11.79 -26.64 14.97
CA GLU A 187 -12.07 -27.29 13.69
C GLU A 187 -11.60 -26.43 12.51
N ARG A 188 -11.85 -25.11 12.55
CA ARG A 188 -11.39 -24.18 11.51
C ARG A 188 -9.87 -24.12 11.43
N GLN A 189 -9.18 -24.03 12.56
CA GLN A 189 -7.72 -24.06 12.61
C GLN A 189 -7.15 -25.38 12.05
N ARG A 190 -7.79 -26.51 12.36
CA ARG A 190 -7.40 -27.81 11.80
C ARG A 190 -7.59 -27.81 10.28
N PHE A 191 -8.75 -27.40 9.79
CA PHE A 191 -9.03 -27.29 8.35
C PHE A 191 -7.98 -26.44 7.64
N VAL A 192 -7.66 -25.27 8.17
CA VAL A 192 -6.67 -24.37 7.59
C VAL A 192 -5.26 -24.98 7.63
N LYS A 193 -4.88 -25.72 8.68
CA LYS A 193 -3.56 -26.38 8.79
C LYS A 193 -3.41 -27.64 7.94
N THR A 194 -4.49 -28.37 7.66
CA THR A 194 -4.41 -29.66 6.98
C THR A 194 -4.89 -29.62 5.54
N HIS A 195 -5.99 -28.90 5.27
CA HIS A 195 -6.59 -28.88 3.93
C HIS A 195 -6.04 -27.72 3.11
N LEU A 196 -6.00 -26.52 3.68
CA LEU A 196 -5.47 -25.32 2.98
C LEU A 196 -3.95 -25.19 3.07
N SER A 197 -3.24 -26.25 3.45
CA SER A 197 -1.78 -26.35 3.27
C SER A 197 -1.40 -26.77 1.85
N GLU A 198 -2.33 -27.41 1.12
CA GLU A 198 -2.12 -27.81 -0.27
C GLU A 198 -2.48 -26.67 -1.21
N THR A 199 -1.56 -26.33 -2.12
CA THR A 199 -1.72 -25.22 -3.07
C THR A 199 -2.96 -25.35 -3.94
N ASP A 200 -3.32 -26.56 -4.36
CA ASP A 200 -4.52 -26.82 -5.17
C ASP A 200 -5.80 -26.46 -4.41
N ASN A 201 -5.84 -26.69 -3.09
CA ASN A 201 -6.97 -26.29 -2.25
C ASN A 201 -7.00 -24.78 -2.01
N VAL A 202 -5.83 -24.12 -1.95
CA VAL A 202 -5.78 -22.65 -1.91
C VAL A 202 -6.29 -22.05 -3.23
N LEU A 203 -5.93 -22.65 -4.37
CA LEU A 203 -6.40 -22.24 -5.70
C LEU A 203 -7.93 -22.41 -5.84
N GLU A 204 -8.51 -23.43 -5.22
CA GLU A 204 -9.97 -23.64 -5.23
C GLU A 204 -10.74 -22.44 -4.70
N ILE A 205 -10.15 -21.59 -3.84
CA ILE A 205 -10.74 -20.30 -3.42
C ILE A 205 -11.00 -19.41 -4.64
N LEU A 206 -10.01 -19.28 -5.54
CA LEU A 206 -10.14 -18.51 -6.77
C LEU A 206 -11.12 -19.18 -7.74
N LEU A 207 -11.04 -20.50 -7.90
CA LEU A 207 -11.91 -21.24 -8.82
C LEU A 207 -13.39 -21.14 -8.41
N ARG A 208 -13.69 -21.16 -7.11
CA ARG A 208 -15.03 -20.92 -6.56
C ARG A 208 -15.58 -19.54 -6.91
N LEU A 209 -14.73 -18.53 -6.84
CA LEU A 209 -15.10 -17.16 -7.20
C LEU A 209 -15.34 -17.02 -8.70
N ILE A 210 -14.54 -17.68 -9.53
CA ILE A 210 -14.70 -17.69 -11.00
C ILE A 210 -16.00 -18.40 -11.40
N ARG A 211 -16.33 -19.55 -10.81
CA ARG A 211 -17.57 -20.29 -11.17
C ARG A 211 -18.83 -19.70 -10.55
N GLY A 212 -18.68 -18.90 -9.49
CA GLY A 212 -19.78 -18.35 -8.72
C GLY A 212 -20.33 -19.33 -7.68
N GLU A 213 -20.57 -18.83 -6.46
CA GLU A 213 -21.04 -19.62 -5.31
C GLU A 213 -22.49 -20.13 -5.46
N ARG A 214 -23.24 -19.55 -6.40
CA ARG A 214 -24.54 -20.07 -6.82
C ARG A 214 -24.42 -21.30 -7.73
N ALA A 215 -23.23 -21.87 -7.94
CA ALA A 215 -23.14 -23.26 -8.35
C ALA A 215 -23.42 -24.21 -7.17
N THR A 216 -24.49 -23.97 -6.38
CA THR A 216 -25.29 -25.10 -5.89
C THR A 216 -25.67 -25.90 -7.11
N ALA A 217 -25.76 -27.23 -7.02
CA ALA A 217 -26.27 -28.07 -8.10
C ALA A 217 -27.65 -27.54 -8.57
N PHE A 218 -27.66 -26.63 -9.54
CA PHE A 218 -28.88 -26.09 -10.13
C PHE A 218 -29.38 -27.14 -11.14
N PRO A 219 -30.70 -27.25 -11.30
CA PRO A 219 -31.33 -28.37 -11.95
C PRO A 219 -30.95 -28.41 -13.42
N GLN A 220 -30.26 -29.48 -13.82
CA GLN A 220 -30.26 -30.17 -15.12
C GLN A 220 -30.56 -29.42 -16.44
N SER A 221 -30.29 -28.12 -16.59
CA SER A 221 -30.64 -27.42 -17.84
C SER A 221 -29.60 -26.46 -18.41
N ASN A 222 -28.39 -26.42 -17.86
CA ASN A 222 -27.20 -26.00 -18.61
C ASN A 222 -26.03 -26.89 -18.22
N ALA A 223 -25.51 -27.62 -19.20
CA ALA A 223 -24.56 -28.70 -19.06
C ALA A 223 -23.40 -28.37 -18.09
N THR A 224 -23.45 -28.94 -16.88
CA THR A 224 -22.26 -29.17 -16.06
C THR A 224 -21.23 -29.92 -16.92
N VAL A 225 -19.94 -29.62 -16.79
CA VAL A 225 -18.86 -30.27 -17.56
C VAL A 225 -18.85 -31.81 -17.39
N ALA A 226 -19.47 -32.33 -16.33
CA ALA A 226 -19.77 -33.76 -16.17
C ALA A 226 -20.59 -34.36 -17.34
N ALA A 227 -21.45 -33.57 -18.02
CA ALA A 227 -22.22 -33.96 -19.20
C ALA A 227 -21.43 -33.82 -20.52
N THR A 228 -20.25 -33.19 -20.51
CA THR A 228 -19.40 -32.97 -21.68
C THR A 228 -17.98 -33.51 -21.51
N ARG A 229 -17.76 -34.58 -20.73
CA ARG A 229 -16.48 -35.32 -20.74
C ARG A 229 -16.05 -35.72 -22.17
N ASN A 230 -17.02 -35.84 -23.08
CA ASN A 230 -16.83 -36.14 -24.51
C ASN A 230 -16.54 -34.91 -25.39
N GLY A 231 -16.51 -33.68 -24.84
CA GLY A 231 -16.35 -32.43 -25.60
C GLY A 231 -15.31 -31.44 -25.04
N VAL A 232 -14.58 -31.81 -23.98
CA VAL A 232 -13.50 -30.98 -23.39
C VAL A 232 -12.17 -31.32 -24.08
N PRO A 233 -11.53 -30.40 -24.82
CA PRO A 233 -10.28 -30.68 -25.51
C PRO A 233 -9.06 -30.77 -24.58
N GLY A 234 -8.23 -31.79 -24.81
CA GLY A 234 -6.83 -31.97 -24.36
C GLY A 234 -6.41 -31.35 -23.02
N PRO A 235 -5.79 -30.16 -22.99
CA PRO A 235 -5.24 -29.56 -21.77
C PRO A 235 -6.27 -29.34 -20.64
N LEU A 236 -7.53 -29.13 -21.01
CA LEU A 236 -8.61 -28.94 -20.03
C LEU A 236 -9.08 -30.26 -19.43
N LEU A 237 -8.96 -31.38 -20.17
CA LEU A 237 -9.28 -32.71 -19.66
C LEU A 237 -8.25 -33.13 -18.60
N ALA A 238 -6.96 -32.90 -18.87
CA ALA A 238 -5.90 -33.13 -17.89
C ALA A 238 -6.11 -32.27 -16.62
N ALA A 239 -6.63 -31.05 -16.77
CA ALA A 239 -6.99 -30.18 -15.65
C ALA A 239 -8.06 -30.81 -14.74
N ILE A 240 -9.10 -31.43 -15.33
CA ILE A 240 -10.20 -32.09 -14.61
C ILE A 240 -9.72 -33.27 -13.76
N GLU A 241 -8.91 -34.17 -14.32
CA GLU A 241 -8.57 -35.45 -13.66
C GLU A 241 -7.67 -35.29 -12.43
N GLY A 242 -6.88 -34.21 -12.38
CA GLY A 242 -5.96 -33.94 -11.27
C GLY A 242 -6.53 -33.08 -10.14
N HIS A 243 -7.80 -32.68 -10.16
CA HIS A 243 -8.36 -31.78 -9.13
C HIS A 243 -9.60 -32.40 -8.47
N ALA A 244 -9.62 -32.43 -7.13
CA ALA A 244 -10.74 -32.94 -6.32
C ALA A 244 -12.13 -32.41 -6.73
N HIS A 245 -12.23 -31.16 -7.19
CA HIS A 245 -13.48 -30.53 -7.62
C HIS A 245 -13.59 -30.35 -9.14
N GLY A 246 -12.77 -31.06 -9.94
CA GLY A 246 -12.70 -30.91 -11.40
C GLY A 246 -14.05 -31.01 -12.11
N ALA A 247 -14.95 -31.88 -11.62
CA ALA A 247 -16.30 -32.07 -12.18
C ALA A 247 -17.25 -30.88 -11.94
N GLN A 248 -16.95 -30.02 -10.96
CA GLN A 248 -17.76 -28.85 -10.61
C GLN A 248 -17.27 -27.57 -11.32
N GLN A 249 -16.18 -27.65 -12.07
CA GLN A 249 -15.58 -26.50 -12.73
C GLN A 249 -16.28 -26.17 -14.06
N THR A 250 -16.33 -24.87 -14.37
CA THR A 250 -16.66 -24.34 -15.71
C THR A 250 -15.44 -24.41 -16.63
N HIS A 251 -15.63 -24.25 -17.94
CA HIS A 251 -14.53 -24.14 -18.92
C HIS A 251 -13.53 -23.02 -18.57
N VAL A 252 -14.01 -21.88 -18.03
CA VAL A 252 -13.15 -20.75 -17.64
C VAL A 252 -12.30 -21.09 -16.42
N SER A 253 -12.90 -21.68 -15.38
CA SER A 253 -12.15 -22.14 -14.20
C SER A 253 -11.15 -23.26 -14.55
N LEU A 254 -11.50 -24.15 -15.50
CA LEU A 254 -10.56 -25.18 -15.98
C LEU A 254 -9.41 -24.58 -16.78
N ALA A 255 -9.65 -23.52 -17.57
CA ALA A 255 -8.58 -22.81 -18.26
C ALA A 255 -7.61 -22.15 -17.27
N VAL A 256 -8.12 -21.53 -16.21
CA VAL A 256 -7.28 -20.97 -15.13
C VAL A 256 -6.46 -22.06 -14.44
N LEU A 257 -7.07 -23.20 -14.12
CA LEU A 257 -6.38 -24.35 -13.55
C LEU A 257 -5.29 -24.91 -14.48
N ALA A 258 -5.58 -25.03 -15.78
CA ALA A 258 -4.62 -25.50 -16.77
C ALA A 258 -3.44 -24.53 -16.91
N MET A 259 -3.70 -23.23 -16.96
CA MET A 259 -2.65 -22.19 -16.97
C MET A 259 -1.79 -22.25 -15.71
N PHE A 260 -2.41 -22.41 -14.54
CA PHE A 260 -1.68 -22.52 -13.28
C PHE A 260 -0.75 -23.76 -13.26
N ARG A 261 -1.24 -24.93 -13.70
CA ARG A 261 -0.40 -26.13 -13.78
C ARG A 261 0.73 -25.98 -14.77
N MET A 262 0.46 -25.37 -15.91
CA MET A 262 1.49 -25.05 -16.91
C MET A 262 2.57 -24.14 -16.31
N LEU A 263 2.17 -23.09 -15.59
CA LEU A 263 3.11 -22.20 -14.90
C LEU A 263 3.96 -22.94 -13.87
N MET A 264 3.35 -23.78 -13.03
CA MET A 264 4.10 -24.60 -12.06
C MET A 264 5.09 -25.53 -12.75
N GLU A 265 4.70 -26.17 -13.85
CA GLU A 265 5.57 -27.07 -14.61
C GLU A 265 6.75 -26.33 -15.24
N PHE A 266 6.52 -25.20 -15.90
CA PHE A 266 7.60 -24.40 -16.48
C PHE A 266 8.51 -23.80 -15.42
N ALA A 267 7.97 -23.29 -14.32
CA ALA A 267 8.78 -22.75 -13.23
C ALA A 267 9.62 -23.84 -12.55
N LYS A 268 9.05 -25.04 -12.37
CA LYS A 268 9.79 -26.20 -11.86
C LYS A 268 10.91 -26.65 -12.81
N ARG A 269 10.69 -26.58 -14.12
CA ARG A 269 11.74 -26.86 -15.11
C ARG A 269 12.85 -25.79 -15.10
N ALA A 270 12.52 -24.54 -14.78
CA ALA A 270 13.47 -23.42 -14.79
C ALA A 270 14.35 -23.35 -13.53
N ASP A 271 13.77 -23.45 -12.33
CA ASP A 271 14.48 -23.28 -11.04
C ASP A 271 14.07 -24.35 -9.99
N GLY A 272 13.65 -25.53 -10.42
CA GLY A 272 13.29 -26.65 -9.53
C GLY A 272 12.13 -26.33 -8.57
N GLU A 273 12.17 -26.89 -7.37
CA GLU A 273 11.14 -26.62 -6.35
C GLU A 273 11.10 -25.14 -5.92
N LYS A 274 12.19 -24.39 -6.08
CA LYS A 274 12.23 -22.97 -5.79
C LYS A 274 11.38 -22.17 -6.78
N GLY A 275 11.51 -22.47 -8.08
CA GLY A 275 10.66 -21.87 -9.11
C GLY A 275 9.19 -22.22 -8.91
N ARG A 276 8.88 -23.46 -8.50
CA ARG A 276 7.52 -23.84 -8.10
C ARG A 276 7.03 -22.96 -6.95
N GLY A 277 7.80 -22.86 -5.86
CA GLY A 277 7.44 -22.07 -4.69
C GLY A 277 7.16 -20.59 -5.00
N GLU A 278 7.92 -19.99 -5.93
CA GLU A 278 7.67 -18.62 -6.39
C GLU A 278 6.29 -18.49 -7.05
N VAL A 279 5.89 -19.43 -7.91
CA VAL A 279 4.55 -19.43 -8.53
C VAL A 279 3.45 -19.55 -7.46
N GLU A 280 3.64 -20.41 -6.46
CA GLU A 280 2.67 -20.57 -5.36
C GLU A 280 2.53 -19.28 -4.54
N GLU A 281 3.65 -18.59 -4.26
CA GLU A 281 3.65 -17.30 -3.60
C GLU A 281 2.89 -16.24 -4.42
N ARG A 282 3.21 -16.11 -5.72
CA ARG A 282 2.56 -15.15 -6.63
C ARG A 282 1.05 -15.39 -6.76
N VAL A 283 0.61 -16.65 -6.80
CA VAL A 283 -0.83 -16.96 -6.79
C VAL A 283 -1.46 -16.58 -5.45
N GLY A 284 -0.77 -16.81 -4.34
CA GLY A 284 -1.18 -16.28 -3.03
C GLY A 284 -1.34 -14.76 -3.04
N GLU A 285 -0.47 -14.03 -3.74
CA GLU A 285 -0.59 -12.58 -3.93
C GLU A 285 -1.78 -12.16 -4.80
N ILE A 286 -2.12 -12.94 -5.82
CA ILE A 286 -3.31 -12.65 -6.63
C ILE A 286 -4.57 -12.85 -5.76
N ILE A 287 -4.63 -13.94 -5.00
CA ILE A 287 -5.77 -14.26 -4.14
C ILE A 287 -5.93 -13.20 -3.03
N ARG A 288 -4.83 -12.72 -2.41
CA ARG A 288 -4.91 -11.69 -1.35
C ARG A 288 -5.43 -10.34 -1.83
N CYS A 289 -5.36 -10.06 -3.13
CA CYS A 289 -5.89 -8.83 -3.73
C CYS A 289 -7.43 -8.87 -3.92
N LEU A 290 -8.06 -10.02 -3.71
CA LEU A 290 -9.51 -10.15 -3.80
C LEU A 290 -10.18 -9.57 -2.54
N PRO A 291 -11.42 -9.04 -2.65
CA PRO A 291 -12.16 -8.57 -1.50
C PRO A 291 -12.25 -9.62 -0.38
N VAL A 292 -11.80 -9.29 0.83
CA VAL A 292 -11.71 -10.22 1.96
C VAL A 292 -13.02 -10.96 2.27
N GLN A 293 -14.15 -10.29 2.07
CA GLN A 293 -15.47 -10.88 2.29
C GLN A 293 -15.75 -12.02 1.31
N LEU A 294 -15.29 -11.92 0.06
CA LEU A 294 -15.42 -12.98 -0.93
C LEU A 294 -14.50 -14.16 -0.59
N LEU A 295 -13.27 -13.89 -0.14
CA LEU A 295 -12.35 -14.92 0.33
C LEU A 295 -12.93 -15.70 1.49
N HIS A 296 -13.38 -15.01 2.55
CA HIS A 296 -13.97 -15.64 3.73
C HIS A 296 -15.18 -16.48 3.36
N LYS A 297 -16.06 -15.96 2.50
CA LYS A 297 -17.26 -16.67 2.07
C LYS A 297 -16.93 -17.97 1.31
N SER A 298 -15.98 -17.92 0.37
CA SER A 298 -15.47 -19.12 -0.32
C SER A 298 -14.87 -20.14 0.64
N VAL A 299 -14.03 -19.70 1.58
CA VAL A 299 -13.41 -20.56 2.59
C VAL A 299 -14.46 -21.19 3.53
N GLU A 300 -15.50 -20.45 3.91
CA GLU A 300 -16.64 -21.00 4.67
C GLU A 300 -17.37 -22.10 3.91
N GLY A 301 -17.59 -21.93 2.61
CA GLY A 301 -18.18 -22.95 1.75
C GLY A 301 -17.33 -24.23 1.75
N MET A 302 -16.03 -24.09 1.50
CA MET A 302 -15.09 -25.21 1.52
C MET A 302 -15.07 -25.94 2.88
N PHE A 303 -15.08 -25.19 3.98
CA PHE A 303 -15.08 -25.76 5.31
C PHE A 303 -16.35 -26.57 5.61
N LYS A 304 -17.52 -26.10 5.16
CA LYS A 304 -18.80 -26.82 5.32
C LYS A 304 -18.76 -28.16 4.60
N GLU A 305 -18.23 -28.19 3.38
CA GLU A 305 -18.08 -29.40 2.58
C GLU A 305 -17.09 -30.38 3.23
N TRP A 306 -15.90 -29.90 3.61
CA TRP A 306 -14.90 -30.69 4.33
C TRP A 306 -15.45 -31.31 5.62
N LYS A 307 -16.24 -30.54 6.37
CA LYS A 307 -16.90 -31.02 7.59
C LYS A 307 -17.98 -32.05 7.30
N ALA A 308 -18.72 -31.91 6.20
CA ALA A 308 -19.73 -32.88 5.77
C ALA A 308 -19.10 -34.21 5.36
N GLU A 309 -18.01 -34.18 4.58
CA GLU A 309 -17.24 -35.36 4.19
C GLU A 309 -16.70 -36.13 5.40
N LYS A 310 -16.14 -35.40 6.39
CA LYS A 310 -15.64 -36.01 7.63
C LYS A 310 -16.73 -36.64 8.49
N LYS A 311 -17.97 -36.14 8.42
CA LYS A 311 -19.13 -36.74 9.10
C LYS A 311 -19.71 -37.93 8.35
N GLY A 312 -19.70 -37.90 7.01
CA GLY A 312 -20.22 -38.99 6.17
C GLY A 312 -19.29 -40.21 6.06
N GLY A 313 -17.99 -40.04 6.33
CA GLY A 313 -16.98 -41.11 6.22
C GLY A 313 -16.90 -42.09 7.41
N ASN A 314 -17.83 -42.07 8.37
CA ASN A 314 -17.76 -42.90 9.58
C ASN A 314 -18.89 -43.93 9.69
N ALA A 315 -19.16 -44.66 8.60
CA ALA A 315 -19.94 -45.90 8.64
C ALA A 315 -19.11 -47.04 8.03
N PRO A 316 -18.48 -47.91 8.85
CA PRO A 316 -18.03 -49.21 8.36
C PRO A 316 -19.28 -50.07 8.10
N ALA A 317 -19.47 -50.49 6.85
CA ALA A 317 -20.40 -51.55 6.53
C ALA A 317 -19.93 -52.84 7.21
N ARG A 318 -20.83 -53.45 7.98
CA ARG A 318 -20.77 -54.85 8.40
C ARG A 318 -20.95 -55.76 7.20
#